data_AF-A0A7W3PFZ8-F1
#
_entry.id   AF-A0A7W3PFZ8-F1
#
_cell.length_a   1.000
_cell.length_b   1.000
_cell.length_c   1.000
_cell.angle_alpha   90.00
_cell.angle_beta   90.00
_cell.angle_gamma   90.00
#
_symmetry.space_group_name_H-M   'P 1'
#
loop_
_entity.id
_entity.type
_entity.pdbx_description
1 polymer ?
#
loop_
_entity_poly.entity_id
_entity_poly.type
_entity_poly.pdbx_seq_one_letter_code
_entity_poly.pdbx_strand_id
1 'polypeptide(L)'
;MATIAGTLADTTLSVRDLLDEVGDARVKWVEVFRDHLVLHPTQRSEGAAIAEQLGITVATDYPATRPGFTMWTGCWRGIDMYVYGDLRGSARPVRAWPT
;
A
#
# COMPACT_ATOMS: atom_id res chain seq x y z
N MET A 1 12.49 -7.16 -21.51
CA MET A 1 11.60 -8.13 -20.84
C MET A 1 12.18 -8.36 -19.45
N ALA A 2 11.57 -7.78 -18.41
CA ALA A 2 11.96 -8.10 -17.04
C ALA A 2 11.59 -9.56 -16.79
N THR A 3 12.58 -10.38 -16.49
CA THR A 3 12.38 -11.77 -16.07
C THR A 3 11.53 -11.71 -14.81
N ILE A 4 10.32 -12.27 -14.85
CA ILE A 4 9.46 -12.34 -13.65
C ILE A 4 10.16 -13.32 -12.70
N ALA A 5 10.95 -12.77 -11.78
CA ALA A 5 11.73 -13.53 -10.82
C ALA A 5 10.79 -13.99 -9.69
N GLY A 6 10.09 -15.10 -9.92
CA GLY A 6 9.27 -15.72 -8.87
C GLY A 6 8.00 -16.39 -9.40
N THR A 7 7.56 -17.41 -8.68
CA THR A 7 6.24 -17.99 -8.82
C THR A 7 5.26 -17.26 -7.89
N LEU A 8 3.95 -17.35 -8.16
CA LEU A 8 2.93 -16.83 -7.25
C LEU A 8 3.04 -17.46 -5.84
N ALA A 9 3.50 -18.71 -5.76
CA ALA A 9 3.72 -19.39 -4.49
C ALA A 9 4.85 -18.72 -3.70
N ASP A 10 5.93 -18.30 -4.36
CA ASP A 10 7.05 -17.61 -3.71
C ASP A 10 6.58 -16.27 -3.11
N THR A 11 5.85 -15.46 -3.88
CA THR A 11 5.29 -14.19 -3.38
C THR A 11 4.32 -14.41 -2.22
N THR A 12 3.52 -15.49 -2.27
CA THR A 12 2.59 -15.84 -1.18
C THR A 12 3.33 -16.16 0.12
N LEU A 13 4.49 -16.82 0.06
CA LEU A 13 5.29 -17.10 1.26
C LEU A 13 5.77 -15.82 1.93
N SER A 14 6.09 -14.78 1.14
CA SER A 14 6.52 -13.49 1.65
C SER A 14 5.43 -12.71 2.41
N VAL A 15 4.15 -13.06 2.24
CA VAL A 15 3.04 -12.38 2.95
C VAL A 15 3.14 -12.60 4.46
N ARG A 16 3.58 -13.78 4.91
CA ARG A 16 3.75 -14.03 6.34
C ARG A 16 4.79 -13.09 6.95
N ASP A 17 5.96 -13.01 6.31
CA ASP A 17 7.04 -12.13 6.74
C ASP A 17 6.59 -10.66 6.76
N LEU A 18 5.77 -10.26 5.78
CA LEU A 18 5.19 -8.92 5.70
C LEU A 18 4.27 -8.64 6.90
N LEU A 19 3.37 -9.58 7.23
CA LEU A 19 2.45 -9.44 8.35
C LEU A 19 3.17 -9.45 9.70
N ASP A 20 4.23 -10.25 9.84
CA ASP A 20 5.09 -10.24 11.04
C ASP A 20 5.85 -8.91 11.19
N GLU A 21 6.31 -8.33 10.08
CA GLU A 21 7.02 -7.05 10.07
C GLU A 21 6.08 -5.88 10.37
N VAL A 22 4.95 -5.76 9.66
CA VAL A 22 3.99 -4.65 9.80
C VAL A 22 3.15 -4.76 11.07
N GLY A 23 2.81 -5.98 11.46
CA GLY A 23 1.81 -6.31 12.47
C GLY A 23 0.46 -6.66 11.83
N ASP A 24 0.06 -7.92 11.93
CA ASP A 24 -1.17 -8.49 11.35
C ASP A 24 -2.43 -7.64 11.61
N ALA A 25 -2.63 -7.16 12.85
CA ALA A 25 -3.80 -6.37 13.23
C ALA A 25 -3.95 -5.04 12.46
N ARG A 26 -2.85 -4.51 11.90
CA ARG A 26 -2.82 -3.25 11.15
C ARG A 26 -3.15 -3.45 9.68
N VAL A 27 -3.25 -4.69 9.21
CA VAL A 27 -3.48 -5.05 7.81
C VAL A 27 -4.89 -5.61 7.67
N LYS A 28 -5.67 -5.02 6.74
CA LYS A 28 -7.01 -5.52 6.44
C LYS A 28 -6.97 -6.67 5.45
N TRP A 29 -6.18 -6.51 4.39
CA TRP A 29 -5.86 -7.55 3.42
C TRP A 29 -4.57 -7.23 2.67
N VAL A 30 -4.03 -8.23 1.99
CA VAL A 30 -2.93 -8.08 1.03
C VAL A 30 -3.37 -8.73 -0.28
N GLU A 31 -3.26 -8.01 -1.39
CA GLU A 31 -3.41 -8.60 -2.72
C GLU A 31 -2.04 -9.15 -3.16
N VAL A 32 -2.04 -10.39 -3.62
CA VAL A 32 -0.81 -11.11 -4.00
C VAL A 32 -0.81 -11.30 -5.50
N PHE A 33 0.21 -10.78 -6.16
CA PHE A 33 0.48 -10.98 -7.57
C PHE A 33 1.80 -11.74 -7.73
N ARG A 34 2.13 -12.15 -8.96
CA ARG A 34 3.34 -12.93 -9.21
C ARG A 34 4.62 -12.12 -8.96
N ASP A 35 4.57 -10.82 -9.18
CA ASP A 35 5.71 -9.90 -9.20
C ASP A 35 5.59 -8.77 -8.15
N HIS A 36 4.42 -8.60 -7.54
CA HIS A 36 4.19 -7.53 -6.59
C HIS A 36 3.16 -7.87 -5.50
N LEU A 37 3.14 -7.03 -4.46
CA LEU A 37 2.17 -7.06 -3.37
C LEU A 37 1.46 -5.71 -3.25
N VAL A 38 0.17 -5.75 -2.91
CA VAL A 38 -0.60 -4.55 -2.58
C VAL A 38 -1.15 -4.69 -1.17
N LEU A 39 -0.67 -3.86 -0.25
CA LEU A 39 -1.13 -3.84 1.14
C LEU A 39 -2.21 -2.79 1.35
N HIS A 40 -3.29 -3.22 1.98
CA HIS A 40 -4.38 -2.35 2.42
C HIS A 40 -4.45 -2.34 3.95
N PRO A 41 -4.13 -1.22 4.60
CA PRO A 41 -4.21 -1.12 6.05
C PRO A 41 -5.64 -1.22 6.57
N THR A 42 -5.79 -1.65 7.82
CA THR A 42 -7.05 -1.58 8.58
C THR A 42 -7.51 -0.14 8.73
N GLN A 43 -6.59 0.76 9.05
CA GLN A 43 -6.84 2.20 9.11
C GLN A 43 -6.00 2.92 8.03
N ARG A 44 -6.66 3.61 7.11
CA ARG A 44 -5.97 4.30 6.01
C ARG A 44 -5.00 5.39 6.48
N SER A 45 -5.24 5.97 7.65
CA SER A 45 -4.34 6.92 8.31
C SER A 45 -2.97 6.33 8.65
N GLU A 46 -2.89 5.00 8.80
CA GLU A 46 -1.63 4.31 9.09
C GLU A 46 -0.79 4.03 7.84
N GLY A 47 -1.35 4.17 6.64
CA GLY A 47 -0.69 3.78 5.40
C GLY A 47 0.67 4.46 5.19
N ALA A 48 0.78 5.76 5.55
CA ALA A 48 2.04 6.48 5.47
C ALA A 48 3.12 5.91 6.41
N ALA A 49 2.74 5.58 7.64
CA ALA A 49 3.65 5.02 8.64
C ALA A 49 4.06 3.58 8.30
N ILE A 50 3.14 2.78 7.76
CA ILE A 50 3.44 1.43 7.26
C ILE A 50 4.40 1.51 6.06
N ALA A 51 4.16 2.42 5.12
CA ALA A 51 5.02 2.61 3.97
C ALA A 51 6.44 3.04 4.40
N GLU A 52 6.55 3.96 5.35
CA GLU A 52 7.84 4.37 5.94
C GLU A 52 8.55 3.20 6.62
N GLN A 53 7.84 2.42 7.43
CA GLN A 53 8.37 1.24 8.10
C GLN A 53 8.96 0.22 7.11
N LEU A 54 8.32 0.04 5.96
CA LEU A 54 8.75 -0.88 4.91
C LEU A 54 9.78 -0.28 3.93
N GLY A 55 10.17 1.00 4.11
CA GLY A 55 11.09 1.71 3.21
C GLY A 55 10.46 2.12 1.86
N ILE A 56 9.14 2.10 1.75
CA ILE A 56 8.35 2.39 0.54
C ILE A 56 8.02 3.89 0.53
N THR A 57 8.78 4.70 -0.20
CA THR A 57 8.76 6.17 -0.04
C THR A 57 8.15 6.95 -1.20
N VAL A 58 7.95 6.34 -2.37
CA VAL A 58 7.45 7.05 -3.56
C VAL A 58 5.93 7.11 -3.52
N ALA A 59 5.37 8.29 -3.27
CA ALA A 59 3.93 8.46 -3.14
C ALA A 59 3.28 9.01 -4.41
N THR A 60 2.12 8.46 -4.76
CA THR A 60 1.23 8.96 -5.81
C THR A 60 -0.14 9.28 -5.21
N ASP A 61 -0.59 10.51 -5.37
CA ASP A 61 -1.87 11.00 -4.86
C ASP A 61 -2.98 10.83 -5.91
N TYR A 62 -4.10 10.24 -5.50
CA TYR A 62 -5.30 10.02 -6.31
C TYR A 62 -6.49 10.78 -5.71
N PRO A 63 -6.61 12.11 -5.96
CA PRO A 63 -7.67 12.94 -5.40
C PRO A 63 -9.03 12.75 -6.08
N ALA A 64 -9.07 12.07 -7.23
CA ALA A 64 -10.27 11.93 -8.05
C ALA A 64 -11.28 10.89 -7.51
N THR A 65 -10.86 9.99 -6.62
CA THR A 65 -11.78 9.06 -5.94
C THR A 65 -12.40 9.72 -4.70
N ARG A 66 -13.59 9.26 -4.28
CA ARG A 66 -14.19 9.72 -3.02
C ARG A 66 -14.37 8.53 -2.06
N PRO A 67 -13.68 8.51 -0.91
CA PRO A 67 -12.59 9.42 -0.50
C PRO A 67 -11.34 9.28 -1.39
N GLY A 68 -10.57 10.35 -1.55
CA GLY A 68 -9.27 10.33 -2.25
C GLY A 68 -8.28 9.45 -1.51
N PHE A 69 -7.19 9.02 -2.15
CA PHE A 69 -6.16 8.21 -1.49
C PHE A 69 -4.75 8.53 -1.96
N THR A 70 -3.77 8.13 -1.16
CA THR A 70 -2.37 8.06 -1.58
C THR A 70 -1.97 6.61 -1.70
N MET A 71 -1.20 6.30 -2.73
CA MET A 71 -0.53 5.00 -2.88
C MET A 71 0.98 5.22 -2.79
N TRP A 72 1.62 4.61 -1.81
CA TRP A 72 3.08 4.55 -1.73
C TRP A 72 3.57 3.34 -2.51
N THR A 73 4.66 3.52 -3.23
CA THR A 73 5.25 2.55 -4.15
C THR A 73 6.75 2.44 -3.87
N GLY A 74 7.28 1.25 -4.05
CA GLY A 74 8.66 0.94 -3.71
C GLY A 74 8.92 -0.56 -3.82
N CYS A 75 10.05 -0.99 -3.26
CA CYS A 75 10.46 -2.38 -3.29
C CYS A 75 10.68 -2.85 -1.85
N TRP A 76 10.04 -3.97 -1.48
CA TRP A 76 10.22 -4.62 -0.19
C TRP A 76 10.82 -6.01 -0.42
N ARG A 77 12.03 -6.24 0.10
CA ARG A 77 12.80 -7.49 -0.08
C ARG A 77 12.92 -7.98 -1.54
N GLY A 78 13.01 -7.05 -2.49
CA GLY A 78 13.11 -7.37 -3.92
C GLY A 78 11.76 -7.57 -4.64
N ILE A 79 10.64 -7.41 -3.93
CA ILE A 79 9.28 -7.50 -4.48
C ILE A 79 8.72 -6.09 -4.62
N ASP A 80 8.15 -5.76 -5.78
CA ASP A 80 7.47 -4.48 -5.96
C ASP A 80 6.26 -4.40 -5.03
N MET A 81 6.09 -3.27 -4.36
CA MET A 81 5.08 -3.15 -3.32
C MET A 81 4.35 -1.82 -3.36
N TYR A 82 3.04 -1.91 -3.12
CA TYR A 82 2.11 -0.81 -3.07
C TYR A 82 1.45 -0.78 -1.70
N VAL A 83 1.42 0.38 -1.04
CA VAL A 83 0.74 0.58 0.25
C VAL A 83 -0.30 1.66 0.08
N TYR A 84 -1.56 1.35 0.38
CA TYR A 84 -2.65 2.33 0.39
C TYR A 84 -2.68 3.12 1.69
N GLY A 85 -3.06 4.40 1.61
CA GLY A 85 -3.37 5.19 2.79
C GLY A 85 -4.14 6.47 2.48
N ASP A 86 -4.23 7.36 3.46
CA ASP A 86 -4.96 8.62 3.31
C ASP A 86 -4.31 9.56 2.30
N LEU A 87 -5.14 10.36 1.63
CA LEU A 87 -4.68 11.37 0.69
C LEU A 87 -3.79 12.40 1.41
N ARG A 88 -2.51 12.48 1.00
CA ARG A 88 -1.56 13.44 1.57
C ARG A 88 -2.05 14.86 1.33
N GLY A 89 -1.83 15.73 2.32
CA GLY A 89 -2.15 17.16 2.18
C GLY A 89 -3.65 17.48 2.06
N SER A 90 -4.56 16.55 2.37
CA SER A 90 -6.01 16.79 2.35
C SER A 90 -6.53 17.55 3.58
N ALA A 91 -5.88 18.66 3.94
CA ALA A 91 -6.48 19.72 4.76
C ALA A 91 -7.44 20.62 3.95
N ARG A 92 -7.87 20.17 2.76
CA ARG A 92 -8.79 20.94 1.93
C ARG A 92 -10.21 20.56 2.34
N PRO A 93 -11.03 21.50 2.85
CA PRO A 93 -12.42 21.21 3.18
C PRO A 93 -13.09 20.66 1.93
N VAL A 94 -13.62 19.44 2.04
CA VAL A 94 -14.41 18.83 0.97
C VAL A 94 -15.54 19.81 0.67
N ARG A 95 -15.52 20.43 -0.52
CA ARG A 95 -16.60 21.31 -0.95
C ARG A 95 -17.85 20.44 -1.05
N ALA A 96 -18.74 20.56 -0.06
CA ALA A 96 -20.06 19.96 -0.13
C ALA A 96 -20.72 20.43 -1.43
N TRP A 97 -21.31 19.49 -2.16
CA TRP A 97 -22.15 19.86 -3.30
C TRP A 97 -23.33 20.70 -2.78
N PRO A 98 -23.76 21.73 -3.52
CA PRO A 98 -24.95 22.47 -3.12
C PRO A 98 -26.13 21.49 -3.05
N THR A 99 -26.80 21.47 -1.90
CA THR A 99 -28.13 20.85 -1.72
C THR A 99 -29.16 21.49 -2.62
#